data_AF-A0AAU4TXW8-F1
#
_entry.id   AF-A0AAU4TXW8-F1
#
_cell.length_a   1.000
_cell.length_b   1.000
_cell.length_c   1.000
_cell.angle_alpha   90.00
_cell.angle_beta   90.00
_cell.angle_gamma   90.00
#
_symmetry.space_group_name_H-M   'P 1'
#
loop_
_entity.id
_entity.type
_entity.pdbx_description
1 polymer ?
#
loop_
_entity_poly.entity_id
_entity_poly.type
_entity_poly.pdbx_seq_one_letter_code
_entity_poly.pdbx_strand_id
1 'polypeptide(L)'
;MSLSKQELFDRIRRDSWQRQLSIRALSKKYYGFTPFYCEPGLRGAHEKGGVEGQVGYFRRNYLTPVPQVDSVDELNTRLAEFEAKEDERRIGARMRTIAQDFAREAGHLLPLPDDPFATGITLTPRVDRYGMITVKMCRYSVPVRFIDRKVTVTLTCDDLTVYDGRREIARHRRLTGRGAEHLVLDHYLEALLTKPGALERSEALHQARAGGTFTAVHEAFWATAKKALGDIEGTKALVKVLLLHRHQQHADVVTGIRAALAAGTFNEDVIALEARKAAQAAGRAPTVTASSLAPEPLDLDPVPVTPLTSRRLARALPSDQRPLPRLEQWDELLQLRRKDSS
;
A
#
# COMPACT_ATOMS: atom_id res chain seq x y z
N MET A 1 4.99 3.17 -34.03
CA MET A 1 3.56 3.38 -34.33
C MET A 1 2.95 4.23 -33.23
N SER A 2 2.63 5.50 -33.51
CA SER A 2 1.90 6.33 -32.55
C SER A 2 0.43 5.91 -32.57
N LEU A 3 -0.12 5.64 -31.39
CA LEU A 3 -1.54 5.37 -31.23
C LEU A 3 -2.29 6.67 -31.55
N SER A 4 -3.33 6.59 -32.37
CA SER A 4 -4.22 7.73 -32.62
C SER A 4 -4.92 8.14 -31.32
N LYS A 5 -5.30 9.42 -31.20
CA LYS A 5 -6.07 9.92 -30.04
C LYS A 5 -7.35 9.11 -29.78
N GLN A 6 -7.95 8.56 -30.84
CA GLN A 6 -9.17 7.76 -30.80
C GLN A 6 -8.90 6.38 -30.19
N GLU A 7 -7.83 5.70 -30.61
CA GLU A 7 -7.41 4.43 -30.02
C GLU A 7 -7.00 4.59 -28.55
N LEU A 8 -6.36 5.71 -28.21
CA LEU A 8 -5.97 6.03 -26.84
C LEU A 8 -7.20 6.29 -25.97
N PHE A 9 -8.20 7.01 -26.50
CA PHE A 9 -9.50 7.22 -25.84
C PHE A 9 -10.27 5.92 -25.64
N ASP A 10 -10.35 5.05 -26.66
CA ASP A 10 -11.06 3.76 -26.58
C ASP A 10 -10.35 2.75 -25.67
N ARG A 11 -9.03 2.86 -25.53
CA ARG A 11 -8.24 2.07 -24.59
C ARG A 11 -8.41 2.56 -23.16
N ILE A 12 -8.36 3.87 -22.92
CA ILE A 12 -8.70 4.48 -21.62
C ILE A 12 -10.14 4.13 -21.23
N ARG A 13 -11.08 4.19 -22.18
CA ARG A 13 -12.47 3.82 -21.97
C ARG A 13 -12.57 2.35 -21.57
N ARG A 14 -12.01 1.41 -22.34
CA ARG A 14 -12.05 -0.04 -21.99
C ARG A 14 -11.43 -0.35 -20.62
N ASP A 15 -10.28 0.25 -20.30
CA ASP A 15 -9.65 0.10 -18.98
C ASP A 15 -10.52 0.70 -17.87
N SER A 16 -11.19 1.84 -18.13
CA SER A 16 -12.15 2.43 -17.18
C SER A 16 -13.39 1.57 -17.00
N TRP A 17 -13.88 0.90 -18.04
CA TRP A 17 -15.04 -0.01 -17.97
C TRP A 17 -14.71 -1.28 -17.18
N GLN A 18 -13.50 -1.85 -17.33
CA GLN A 18 -13.02 -2.94 -16.47
C GLN A 18 -12.88 -2.51 -15.00
N ARG A 19 -12.44 -1.28 -14.73
CA ARG A 19 -12.42 -0.68 -13.38
C ARG A 19 -13.82 -0.31 -12.83
N GLN A 20 -14.78 0.03 -13.70
CA GLN A 20 -16.16 0.27 -13.30
C GLN A 20 -16.89 -1.02 -12.96
N LEU A 21 -16.57 -2.14 -13.63
CA LEU A 21 -17.02 -3.49 -13.25
C LEU A 21 -16.58 -3.85 -11.82
N SER A 22 -15.35 -3.48 -11.41
CA SER A 22 -14.90 -3.69 -10.03
C SER A 22 -15.64 -2.79 -9.04
N ILE A 23 -15.87 -1.50 -9.34
CA ILE A 23 -16.65 -0.61 -8.45
C ILE A 23 -18.09 -1.09 -8.31
N ARG A 24 -18.73 -1.55 -9.39
CA ARG A 24 -20.12 -2.03 -9.41
C ARG A 24 -20.30 -3.35 -8.64
N ALA A 25 -19.30 -4.23 -8.70
CA ALA A 25 -19.28 -5.47 -7.92
C ALA A 25 -18.98 -5.22 -6.43
N LEU A 26 -18.08 -4.27 -6.15
CA LEU A 26 -17.62 -3.88 -4.81
C LEU A 26 -18.72 -3.12 -4.05
N SER A 27 -19.40 -2.17 -4.70
CA SER A 27 -20.46 -1.36 -4.09
C SER A 27 -21.68 -2.20 -3.71
N LYS A 28 -22.17 -3.04 -4.63
CA LYS A 28 -23.42 -3.79 -4.40
C LYS A 28 -23.26 -5.04 -3.54
N LYS A 29 -22.17 -5.77 -3.69
CA LYS A 29 -21.99 -7.08 -3.01
C LYS A 29 -21.32 -6.95 -1.65
N TYR A 30 -20.43 -5.96 -1.47
CA TYR A 30 -19.67 -5.80 -0.23
C TYR A 30 -20.31 -4.77 0.71
N TYR A 31 -20.70 -3.61 0.18
CA TYR A 31 -21.22 -2.49 0.99
C TYR A 31 -22.73 -2.22 0.80
N GLY A 32 -23.43 -3.02 0.00
CA GLY A 32 -24.89 -2.90 -0.17
C GLY A 32 -25.39 -1.69 -0.98
N PHE A 33 -24.51 -0.93 -1.65
CA PHE A 33 -24.90 0.23 -2.45
C PHE A 33 -25.39 -0.16 -3.85
N THR A 34 -26.44 0.51 -4.33
CA THR A 34 -26.88 0.42 -5.73
C THR A 34 -26.35 1.64 -6.50
N PRO A 35 -25.37 1.48 -7.41
CA PRO A 35 -24.83 2.61 -8.15
C PRO A 35 -25.83 3.12 -9.18
N PHE A 36 -26.07 4.44 -9.18
CA PHE A 36 -26.81 5.17 -10.19
C PHE A 36 -25.82 5.96 -11.06
N TYR A 37 -25.95 5.90 -12.39
CA TYR A 37 -25.03 6.53 -13.34
C TYR A 37 -25.78 7.59 -14.13
N CYS A 38 -25.16 8.75 -14.31
CA CYS A 38 -25.76 9.82 -15.11
C CYS A 38 -25.83 9.46 -16.60
N GLU A 39 -26.83 9.97 -17.30
CA GLU A 39 -26.91 9.84 -18.76
C GLU A 39 -25.74 10.56 -19.45
N PRO A 40 -25.01 9.91 -20.38
CA PRO A 40 -23.94 10.58 -21.12
C PRO A 40 -24.45 11.69 -22.04
N GLY A 41 -23.73 12.81 -22.10
CA GLY A 41 -23.97 13.90 -23.06
C GLY A 41 -24.84 15.04 -22.52
N LEU A 42 -25.28 15.92 -23.42
CA LEU A 42 -26.03 17.13 -23.07
C LEU A 42 -27.33 16.83 -22.32
N ARG A 43 -27.95 15.67 -22.57
CA ARG A 43 -29.20 15.26 -21.93
C ARG A 43 -29.03 14.99 -20.44
N GLY A 44 -27.97 14.33 -19.99
CA GLY A 44 -27.73 14.07 -18.56
C GLY A 44 -26.92 15.14 -17.82
N ALA A 45 -26.54 16.23 -18.49
CA ALA A 45 -25.74 17.30 -17.87
C ALA A 45 -26.42 17.93 -16.63
N HIS A 46 -27.75 17.98 -16.63
CA HIS A 46 -28.55 18.52 -15.53
C HIS A 46 -28.55 17.63 -14.27
N GLU A 47 -28.23 16.34 -14.41
CA GLU A 47 -28.23 15.36 -13.30
C GLU A 47 -27.05 15.59 -12.33
N LYS A 48 -26.06 16.39 -12.72
CA LYS A 48 -24.84 16.64 -11.96
C LYS A 48 -24.85 17.99 -11.21
N GLY A 49 -25.88 18.82 -11.40
CA GLY A 49 -25.92 20.20 -10.89
C GLY A 49 -25.76 20.33 -9.37
N GLY A 50 -26.35 19.42 -8.60
CA GLY A 50 -26.24 19.41 -7.13
C GLY A 50 -24.82 19.11 -6.64
N VAL A 51 -24.14 18.13 -7.27
CA VAL A 51 -22.77 17.74 -6.91
C VAL A 51 -21.78 18.84 -7.27
N GLU A 52 -21.94 19.44 -8.46
CA GLU A 52 -21.06 20.53 -8.92
C GLU A 52 -21.20 21.78 -8.05
N GLY A 53 -22.43 22.10 -7.62
CA GLY A 53 -22.69 23.21 -6.70
C GLY A 53 -21.97 23.04 -5.36
N GLN A 54 -22.02 21.84 -4.77
CA GLN A 54 -21.36 21.53 -3.49
C GLN A 54 -19.84 21.52 -3.60
N VAL A 55 -19.29 20.94 -4.68
CA VAL A 55 -17.84 21.00 -4.94
C VAL A 55 -17.38 22.45 -5.09
N GLY A 56 -18.14 23.28 -5.81
CA GLY A 56 -17.87 24.71 -5.93
C GLY A 56 -17.94 25.43 -4.59
N TYR A 57 -18.94 25.13 -3.76
CA TYR A 57 -19.07 25.67 -2.40
C TYR A 57 -17.85 25.33 -1.55
N PHE A 58 -17.49 24.05 -1.46
CA PHE A 58 -16.37 23.61 -0.63
C PHE A 58 -15.06 24.29 -1.04
N ARG A 59 -14.77 24.34 -2.35
CA ARG A 59 -13.57 24.98 -2.87
C ARG A 59 -13.48 26.47 -2.53
N ARG A 60 -14.59 27.20 -2.64
CA ARG A 60 -14.61 28.65 -2.36
C ARG A 60 -14.47 28.98 -0.88
N ASN A 61 -14.97 28.12 0.00
CA ASN A 61 -14.95 28.39 1.45
C ASN A 61 -13.70 27.84 2.15
N TYR A 62 -13.15 26.72 1.68
CA TYR A 62 -12.11 25.98 2.40
C TYR A 62 -10.79 25.85 1.64
N LEU A 63 -10.81 25.95 0.31
CA LEU A 63 -9.61 25.80 -0.54
C LEU A 63 -9.26 27.09 -1.30
N THR A 64 -9.79 28.22 -0.87
CA THR A 64 -9.52 29.54 -1.47
C THR A 64 -9.13 30.53 -0.37
N PRO A 65 -7.92 31.14 -0.43
CA PRO A 65 -6.87 30.90 -1.42
C PRO A 65 -6.36 29.45 -1.37
N VAL A 66 -5.71 28.99 -2.45
CA VAL A 66 -5.19 27.62 -2.54
C VAL A 66 -4.26 27.36 -1.34
N PRO A 67 -4.53 26.34 -0.50
CA PRO A 67 -3.71 26.08 0.68
C PRO A 67 -2.26 25.81 0.27
N GLN A 68 -1.34 26.56 0.87
CA GLN A 68 0.08 26.24 0.84
C GLN A 68 0.38 25.34 2.04
N VAL A 69 0.84 24.14 1.73
CA VAL A 69 1.14 23.04 2.67
C VAL A 69 2.41 22.36 2.19
N ASP A 70 3.20 21.84 3.14
CA ASP A 70 4.46 21.17 2.85
C ASP A 70 4.27 19.68 2.55
N SER A 71 3.09 19.12 2.87
CA SER A 71 2.77 17.71 2.64
C SER A 71 1.28 17.46 2.40
N VAL A 72 0.97 16.30 1.82
CA VAL A 72 -0.42 15.82 1.68
C VAL A 72 -1.03 15.49 3.05
N ASP A 73 -0.24 15.05 4.01
CA ASP A 73 -0.71 14.73 5.36
C ASP A 73 -1.16 15.99 6.12
N GLU A 74 -0.42 17.08 5.95
CA GLU A 74 -0.84 18.39 6.46
C GLU A 74 -2.16 18.84 5.82
N LEU A 75 -2.30 18.68 4.49
CA LEU A 75 -3.55 18.98 3.81
C LEU A 75 -4.71 18.15 4.35
N ASN A 76 -4.51 16.85 4.53
CA ASN A 76 -5.53 15.95 5.08
C ASN A 76 -5.95 16.37 6.50
N THR A 77 -5.00 16.80 7.32
CA THR A 77 -5.27 17.32 8.67
C THR A 77 -6.15 18.56 8.62
N ARG A 78 -5.81 19.54 7.76
CA ARG A 78 -6.63 20.74 7.56
C ARG A 78 -8.02 20.42 7.01
N LEU A 79 -8.13 19.46 6.09
CA LEU A 79 -9.42 19.02 5.55
C LEU A 79 -10.31 18.42 6.64
N ALA A 80 -9.75 17.62 7.56
CA ALA A 80 -10.50 17.06 8.68
C ALA A 80 -11.05 18.15 9.61
N GLU A 81 -10.30 19.23 9.85
CA GLU A 81 -10.79 20.39 10.60
C GLU A 81 -11.98 21.08 9.91
N PHE A 82 -11.94 21.18 8.57
CA PHE A 82 -13.04 21.74 7.78
C PHE A 82 -14.27 20.85 7.77
N GLU A 83 -14.10 19.54 7.68
CA GLU A 83 -15.20 18.57 7.79
C GLU A 83 -15.88 18.65 9.15
N ALA A 84 -15.11 18.72 10.24
CA ALA A 84 -15.64 18.90 11.60
C ALA A 84 -16.43 20.21 11.75
N LYS A 85 -16.02 21.28 11.04
CA LYS A 85 -16.75 22.55 11.02
C LYS A 85 -18.06 22.47 10.22
N GLU A 86 -18.09 21.70 9.14
CA GLU A 86 -19.32 21.49 8.35
C GLU A 86 -20.41 20.79 9.16
N ASP A 87 -20.03 19.90 10.08
CA ASP A 87 -20.95 19.20 10.98
C ASP A 87 -21.80 20.15 11.85
N GLU A 88 -21.29 21.35 12.13
CA GLU A 88 -22.00 22.40 12.87
C GLU A 88 -22.94 23.24 11.98
N ARG A 89 -22.83 23.13 10.65
CA ARG A 89 -23.60 23.94 9.71
C ARG A 89 -25.07 23.50 9.69
N ARG A 90 -25.96 24.46 9.44
CA ARG A 90 -27.37 24.21 9.09
C ARG A 90 -27.57 24.33 7.58
N ILE A 91 -28.29 23.38 6.99
CA ILE A 91 -28.60 23.42 5.54
C ILE A 91 -29.87 24.23 5.32
N GLY A 92 -29.75 25.39 4.66
CA GLY A 92 -30.89 26.26 4.36
C GLY A 92 -31.58 26.73 5.65
N ALA A 93 -32.91 26.59 5.69
CA ALA A 93 -33.74 26.98 6.85
C ALA A 93 -33.93 25.84 7.89
N ARG A 94 -33.15 24.75 7.81
CA ARG A 94 -33.28 23.65 8.77
C ARG A 94 -32.87 24.09 10.17
N MET A 95 -33.60 23.62 11.19
CA MET A 95 -33.35 23.98 12.59
C MET A 95 -32.14 23.25 13.20
N ARG A 96 -31.87 22.02 12.74
CA ARG A 96 -30.79 21.16 13.23
C ARG A 96 -29.53 21.30 12.38
N THR A 97 -28.38 21.08 12.99
CA THR A 97 -27.11 21.00 12.28
C THR A 97 -26.98 19.68 11.52
N ILE A 98 -26.02 19.60 10.60
CA ILE A 98 -25.72 18.37 9.84
C ILE A 98 -25.43 17.21 10.81
N ALA A 99 -24.57 17.42 11.81
CA ALA A 99 -24.26 16.38 12.80
C ALA A 99 -25.47 15.94 13.63
N GLN A 100 -26.38 16.86 13.98
CA GLN A 100 -27.59 16.53 14.73
C GLN A 100 -28.57 15.69 13.90
N ASP A 101 -28.74 16.00 12.62
CA ASP A 101 -29.56 15.18 11.73
C ASP A 101 -28.87 13.81 11.50
N PHE A 102 -27.56 13.77 11.27
CA PHE A 102 -26.81 12.52 11.13
C PHE A 102 -26.91 11.61 12.36
N ALA A 103 -26.72 12.14 13.57
CA ALA A 103 -26.80 11.35 14.81
C ALA A 103 -28.16 10.67 15.01
N ARG A 104 -29.24 11.28 14.51
CA ARG A 104 -30.59 10.70 14.54
C ARG A 104 -30.76 9.58 13.53
N GLU A 105 -30.13 9.71 12.36
CA GLU A 105 -30.24 8.74 11.26
C GLU A 105 -29.23 7.58 11.41
N ALA A 106 -28.11 7.79 12.09
CA ALA A 106 -27.00 6.84 12.19
C ALA A 106 -27.44 5.45 12.70
N GLY A 107 -28.35 5.39 13.68
CA GLY A 107 -28.90 4.14 14.21
C GLY A 107 -29.78 3.35 13.23
N HIS A 108 -30.17 3.95 12.11
CA HIS A 108 -30.94 3.32 11.05
C HIS A 108 -30.06 2.82 9.88
N LEU A 109 -28.76 3.13 9.89
CA LEU A 109 -27.82 2.69 8.87
C LEU A 109 -27.38 1.24 9.11
N LEU A 110 -27.02 0.53 8.03
CA LEU A 110 -26.41 -0.78 8.13
C LEU A 110 -25.00 -0.65 8.72
N PRO A 111 -24.55 -1.62 9.54
CA PRO A 111 -23.16 -1.67 9.98
C PRO A 111 -22.24 -1.86 8.78
N LEU A 112 -21.02 -1.32 8.88
CA LEU A 112 -19.97 -1.63 7.91
C LEU A 112 -19.55 -3.09 8.05
N PRO A 113 -19.10 -3.75 6.97
CA PRO A 113 -18.46 -5.06 7.05
C PRO A 113 -17.25 -5.02 8.00
N ASP A 114 -17.08 -6.06 8.82
CA ASP A 114 -15.97 -6.18 9.78
C ASP A 114 -14.61 -6.20 9.07
N ASP A 115 -14.55 -6.92 7.94
CA ASP A 115 -13.38 -6.94 7.09
C ASP A 115 -13.39 -5.72 6.14
N PRO A 116 -12.30 -4.95 6.03
CA PRO A 116 -12.21 -3.91 5.01
C PRO A 116 -12.01 -4.53 3.63
N PHE A 117 -12.61 -3.91 2.60
CA PHE A 117 -12.37 -4.36 1.23
C PHE A 117 -10.93 -4.07 0.82
N ALA A 118 -10.19 -5.11 0.39
CA ALA A 118 -8.82 -4.96 -0.08
C ALA A 118 -8.77 -4.19 -1.42
N THR A 119 -8.34 -2.93 -1.37
CA THR A 119 -8.21 -2.05 -2.55
C THR A 119 -6.90 -2.27 -3.33
N GLY A 120 -5.99 -3.08 -2.78
CA GLY A 120 -4.67 -3.33 -3.36
C GLY A 120 -4.71 -4.19 -4.61
N ILE A 121 -3.82 -3.88 -5.56
CA ILE A 121 -3.57 -4.72 -6.73
C ILE A 121 -2.57 -5.79 -6.34
N THR A 122 -2.93 -7.06 -6.55
CA THR A 122 -2.01 -8.18 -6.32
C THR A 122 -1.14 -8.42 -7.57
N LEU A 123 0.17 -8.54 -7.37
CA LEU A 123 1.17 -8.82 -8.39
C LEU A 123 2.10 -9.95 -7.90
N THR A 124 2.74 -10.67 -8.82
CA THR A 124 3.64 -11.78 -8.45
C THR A 124 5.02 -11.66 -9.10
N PRO A 125 5.82 -10.63 -8.75
CA PRO A 125 7.16 -10.49 -9.30
C PRO A 125 8.11 -11.58 -8.78
N ARG A 126 9.15 -11.88 -9.56
CA ARG A 126 10.29 -12.69 -9.12
C ARG A 126 11.38 -11.78 -8.57
N VAL A 127 11.99 -12.18 -7.46
CA VAL A 127 13.12 -11.47 -6.87
C VAL A 127 14.36 -11.67 -7.74
N ASP A 128 15.00 -10.57 -8.14
CA ASP A 128 16.22 -10.61 -8.97
C ASP A 128 17.48 -10.98 -8.15
N ARG A 129 18.61 -11.13 -8.84
CA ARG A 129 19.90 -11.47 -8.22
C ARG A 129 20.42 -10.43 -7.22
N TYR A 130 19.86 -9.22 -7.23
CA TYR A 130 20.23 -8.12 -6.35
C TYR A 130 19.27 -8.00 -5.16
N GLY A 131 18.40 -8.99 -4.94
CA GLY A 131 17.42 -8.95 -3.87
C GLY A 131 16.38 -7.85 -4.10
N MET A 132 15.96 -7.61 -5.33
CA MET A 132 14.96 -6.59 -5.65
C MET A 132 13.78 -7.17 -6.43
N ILE A 133 12.63 -6.51 -6.28
CA ILE A 133 11.44 -6.73 -7.11
C ILE A 133 11.14 -5.48 -7.93
N THR A 134 10.66 -5.67 -9.16
CA THR A 134 10.21 -4.57 -10.01
C THR A 134 8.68 -4.54 -10.06
N VAL A 135 8.09 -3.44 -9.60
CA VAL A 135 6.64 -3.23 -9.55
C VAL A 135 6.32 -1.89 -10.17
N LYS A 136 5.51 -1.89 -11.23
CA LYS A 136 5.10 -0.68 -11.97
C LYS A 136 6.28 0.25 -12.32
N MET A 137 7.38 -0.34 -12.82
CA MET A 137 8.62 0.37 -13.22
C MET A 137 9.43 1.00 -12.07
N CYS A 138 9.06 0.73 -10.81
CA CYS A 138 9.85 1.06 -9.63
C CYS A 138 10.49 -0.22 -9.07
N ARG A 139 11.63 -0.08 -8.40
CA ARG A 139 12.37 -1.21 -7.80
C ARG A 139 12.35 -1.09 -6.29
N TYR A 140 12.13 -2.21 -5.61
CA TYR A 140 12.05 -2.28 -4.15
C TYR A 140 12.92 -3.42 -3.67
N SER A 141 13.75 -3.19 -2.65
CA SER A 141 14.55 -4.28 -2.08
C SER A 141 13.69 -5.25 -1.28
N VAL A 142 14.10 -6.50 -1.22
CA VAL A 142 13.55 -7.56 -0.36
C VAL A 142 14.72 -8.31 0.27
N PRO A 143 14.53 -8.99 1.42
CA PRO A 143 15.63 -9.70 2.06
C PRO A 143 16.32 -10.68 1.11
N VAL A 144 17.66 -10.64 1.06
CA VAL A 144 18.48 -11.40 0.09
C VAL A 144 18.24 -12.91 0.10
N ARG A 145 17.78 -13.48 1.22
CA ARG A 145 17.36 -14.89 1.32
C ARG A 145 16.20 -15.29 0.39
N PHE A 146 15.47 -14.32 -0.17
CA PHE A 146 14.39 -14.54 -1.13
C PHE A 146 14.81 -14.39 -2.59
N ILE A 147 16.10 -14.20 -2.89
CA ILE A 147 16.61 -14.17 -4.28
C ILE A 147 16.10 -15.39 -5.05
N ASP A 148 15.68 -15.15 -6.30
CA ASP A 148 15.14 -16.15 -7.22
C ASP A 148 13.80 -16.80 -6.79
N ARG A 149 13.14 -16.28 -5.75
CA ARG A 149 11.78 -16.69 -5.37
C ARG A 149 10.71 -15.83 -6.05
N LYS A 150 9.54 -16.41 -6.29
CA LYS A 150 8.34 -15.64 -6.65
C LYS A 150 7.66 -15.19 -5.37
N VAL A 151 7.39 -13.90 -5.26
CA VAL A 151 6.73 -13.30 -4.10
C VAL A 151 5.40 -12.69 -4.51
N THR A 152 4.48 -12.57 -3.57
CA THR A 152 3.19 -11.90 -3.79
C THR A 152 3.30 -10.48 -3.29
N VAL A 153 2.86 -9.53 -4.09
CA VAL A 153 2.91 -8.11 -3.75
C VAL A 153 1.51 -7.54 -3.77
N THR A 154 1.12 -6.93 -2.67
CA THR A 154 -0.09 -6.11 -2.59
C THR A 154 0.31 -4.65 -2.73
N LEU A 155 -0.04 -4.04 -3.86
CA LEU A 155 0.21 -2.64 -4.16
C LEU A 155 -1.05 -1.80 -3.89
N THR A 156 -0.98 -0.93 -2.89
CA THR A 156 -2.04 0.01 -2.53
C THR A 156 -1.77 1.41 -3.12
N CYS A 157 -2.59 2.40 -2.76
CA CYS A 157 -2.34 3.81 -3.13
C CYS A 157 -1.06 4.34 -2.51
N ASP A 158 -0.79 3.95 -1.26
CA ASP A 158 0.23 4.55 -0.41
C ASP A 158 1.44 3.66 -0.21
N ASP A 159 1.21 2.35 -0.10
CA ASP A 159 2.22 1.37 0.28
C ASP A 159 2.26 0.16 -0.65
N LEU A 160 3.38 -0.52 -0.64
CA LEU A 160 3.63 -1.81 -1.26
C LEU A 160 4.04 -2.80 -0.18
N THR A 161 3.29 -3.88 -0.04
CA THR A 161 3.59 -4.96 0.92
C THR A 161 3.93 -6.24 0.17
N VAL A 162 5.03 -6.88 0.55
CA VAL A 162 5.57 -8.09 -0.07
C VAL A 162 5.39 -9.28 0.86
N TYR A 163 4.90 -10.38 0.30
CA TYR A 163 4.60 -11.62 1.00
C TYR A 163 5.34 -12.81 0.36
N ASP A 164 5.88 -13.69 1.20
CA ASP A 164 6.25 -15.06 0.84
C ASP A 164 5.20 -16.01 1.44
N GLY A 165 4.34 -16.56 0.58
CA GLY A 165 3.13 -17.27 1.03
C GLY A 165 2.21 -16.34 1.84
N ARG A 166 2.06 -16.60 3.14
CA ARG A 166 1.25 -15.80 4.08
C ARG A 166 2.08 -14.84 4.93
N ARG A 167 3.41 -14.92 4.87
CA ARG A 167 4.30 -14.13 5.71
C ARG A 167 4.68 -12.83 5.01
N GLU A 168 4.44 -11.71 5.66
CA GLU A 168 5.00 -10.43 5.23
C GLU A 168 6.53 -10.46 5.37
N ILE A 169 7.24 -10.12 4.29
CA ILE A 169 8.71 -10.14 4.24
C ILE A 169 9.32 -8.75 4.06
N ALA A 170 8.55 -7.79 3.53
CA ALA A 170 8.99 -6.42 3.31
C ALA A 170 7.77 -5.50 3.09
N ARG A 171 7.87 -4.25 3.55
CA ARG A 171 6.89 -3.19 3.30
C ARG A 171 7.61 -1.90 2.93
N HIS A 172 7.07 -1.20 1.95
CA HIS A 172 7.64 0.03 1.41
C HIS A 172 6.55 1.07 1.18
N ARG A 173 6.89 2.35 1.33
CA ARG A 173 6.10 3.42 0.74
C ARG A 173 6.12 3.28 -0.79
N ARG A 174 4.99 3.51 -1.44
CA ARG A 174 4.88 3.46 -2.89
C ARG A 174 5.66 4.62 -3.51
N LEU A 175 6.57 4.28 -4.43
CA LEU A 175 7.30 5.26 -5.21
C LEU A 175 6.48 5.74 -6.41
N THR A 176 6.66 7.01 -6.75
CA THR A 176 6.13 7.64 -7.96
C THR A 176 7.29 8.05 -8.86
N GLY A 177 7.50 7.35 -9.96
CA GLY A 177 8.56 7.70 -10.91
C GLY A 177 9.11 6.49 -11.65
N ARG A 178 9.44 6.66 -12.93
CA ARG A 178 10.07 5.60 -13.70
C ARG A 178 11.50 5.40 -13.21
N GLY A 179 11.86 4.17 -12.83
CA GLY A 179 13.22 3.81 -12.41
C GLY A 179 13.57 4.21 -10.98
N ALA A 180 12.61 4.70 -10.19
CA ALA A 180 12.84 4.97 -8.78
C ALA A 180 13.10 3.67 -8.01
N GLU A 181 14.04 3.72 -7.06
CA GLU A 181 14.43 2.58 -6.23
C GLU A 181 14.33 2.92 -4.74
N HIS A 182 13.77 2.01 -3.94
CA HIS A 182 13.77 2.13 -2.48
C HIS A 182 14.42 0.90 -1.86
N LEU A 183 15.56 1.11 -1.22
CA LEU A 183 16.43 0.07 -0.70
C LEU A 183 16.52 0.18 0.82
N VAL A 184 16.02 -0.86 1.49
CA VAL A 184 16.16 -1.03 2.95
C VAL A 184 17.47 -1.76 3.26
N LEU A 185 18.32 -1.16 4.11
CA LEU A 185 19.63 -1.72 4.49
C LEU A 185 19.52 -3.10 5.15
N ASP A 186 18.50 -3.32 6.01
CA ASP A 186 18.28 -4.60 6.70
C ASP A 186 18.18 -5.80 5.74
N HIS A 187 17.64 -5.58 4.54
CA HIS A 187 17.44 -6.63 3.55
C HIS A 187 18.77 -7.25 3.06
N TYR A 188 19.88 -6.52 3.19
CA TYR A 188 21.20 -6.91 2.69
C TYR A 188 22.15 -7.40 3.78
N LEU A 189 21.81 -7.25 5.06
CA LEU A 189 22.73 -7.51 6.18
C LEU A 189 23.27 -8.95 6.18
N GLU A 190 22.45 -9.93 5.82
CA GLU A 190 22.88 -11.35 5.73
C GLU A 190 23.98 -11.55 4.68
N ALA A 191 23.89 -10.89 3.52
CA ALA A 191 24.94 -10.93 2.51
C ALA A 191 26.20 -10.17 2.95
N LEU A 192 26.02 -9.07 3.69
CA LEU A 192 27.11 -8.23 4.20
C LEU A 192 27.90 -8.91 5.33
N LEU A 193 27.32 -9.88 6.05
CA LEU A 193 28.09 -10.73 6.96
C LEU A 193 29.16 -11.55 6.22
N THR A 194 28.85 -12.04 5.03
CA THR A 194 29.78 -12.80 4.19
C THR A 194 30.72 -11.88 3.40
N LYS A 195 30.21 -10.73 2.91
CA LYS A 195 30.97 -9.77 2.09
C LYS A 195 30.93 -8.35 2.69
N PRO A 196 31.61 -8.11 3.82
CA PRO A 196 31.53 -6.85 4.54
C PRO A 196 32.05 -5.65 3.74
N GLY A 197 33.06 -5.84 2.88
CA GLY A 197 33.62 -4.77 2.06
C GLY A 197 32.65 -4.12 1.07
N ALA A 198 31.48 -4.71 0.83
CA ALA A 198 30.45 -4.12 -0.02
C ALA A 198 29.59 -3.06 0.68
N LEU A 199 29.59 -3.01 2.03
CA LEU A 199 28.74 -2.10 2.80
C LEU A 199 29.02 -0.63 2.48
N GLU A 200 30.31 -0.26 2.43
CA GLU A 200 30.76 1.13 2.30
C GLU A 200 30.31 1.81 1.00
N ARG A 201 30.17 1.02 -0.08
CA ARG A 201 29.72 1.51 -1.39
C ARG A 201 28.27 1.11 -1.71
N SER A 202 27.52 0.67 -0.71
CA SER A 202 26.14 0.23 -0.94
C SER A 202 25.17 1.39 -1.02
N GLU A 203 24.33 1.41 -2.06
CA GLU A 203 23.25 2.39 -2.20
C GLU A 203 22.25 2.28 -1.03
N ALA A 204 22.04 1.07 -0.50
CA ALA A 204 21.20 0.86 0.68
C ALA A 204 21.72 1.61 1.91
N LEU A 205 23.04 1.71 2.11
CA LEU A 205 23.62 2.52 3.19
C LEU A 205 23.45 4.02 2.91
N HIS A 206 23.62 4.45 1.65
CA HIS A 206 23.39 5.84 1.27
C HIS A 206 21.95 6.28 1.55
N GLN A 207 20.96 5.48 1.14
CA GLN A 207 19.55 5.72 1.46
C GLN A 207 19.27 5.65 2.96
N ALA A 208 19.89 4.72 3.69
CA ALA A 208 19.71 4.62 5.14
C ALA A 208 20.23 5.85 5.91
N ARG A 209 21.35 6.44 5.44
CA ARG A 209 21.87 7.72 5.95
C ARG A 209 20.93 8.87 5.65
N ALA A 210 20.48 9.00 4.39
CA ALA A 210 19.56 10.04 3.97
C ALA A 210 18.20 9.96 4.71
N GLY A 211 17.71 8.74 4.95
CA GLY A 211 16.48 8.47 5.70
C GLY A 211 16.64 8.51 7.23
N GLY A 212 17.83 8.83 7.76
CA GLY A 212 18.07 8.95 9.20
C GLY A 212 18.08 7.64 9.99
N THR A 213 17.76 6.50 9.36
CA THR A 213 17.83 5.17 9.99
C THR A 213 19.26 4.76 10.36
N PHE A 214 20.26 5.21 9.59
CA PHE A 214 21.68 5.07 9.93
C PHE A 214 22.19 6.38 10.53
N THR A 215 22.28 6.42 11.85
CA THR A 215 22.61 7.63 12.60
C THR A 215 24.11 7.85 12.78
N ALA A 216 24.53 9.06 13.19
CA ALA A 216 25.91 9.37 13.53
C ALA A 216 26.51 8.46 14.63
N VAL A 217 25.66 7.86 15.47
CA VAL A 217 26.08 6.88 16.48
C VAL A 217 26.57 5.58 15.82
N HIS A 218 25.89 5.14 14.75
CA HIS A 218 26.31 3.97 13.98
C HIS A 218 27.62 4.26 13.22
N GLU A 219 27.78 5.47 12.66
CA GLU A 219 29.04 5.90 12.03
C GLU A 219 30.21 5.88 13.03
N ALA A 220 30.01 6.46 14.22
CA ALA A 220 31.04 6.51 15.25
C ALA A 220 31.44 5.10 15.72
N PHE A 221 30.46 4.21 15.92
CA PHE A 221 30.71 2.81 16.22
C PHE A 221 31.49 2.11 15.11
N TRP A 222 31.10 2.32 13.85
CA TRP A 222 31.77 1.69 12.74
C TRP A 222 33.23 2.16 12.58
N ALA A 223 33.47 3.47 12.67
CA ALA A 223 34.81 4.04 12.56
C ALA A 223 35.74 3.56 13.68
N THR A 224 35.25 3.50 14.92
CA THR A 224 36.02 3.00 16.07
C THR A 224 36.26 1.49 15.98
N ALA A 225 35.26 0.71 15.54
CA ALA A 225 35.41 -0.72 15.32
C ALA A 225 36.41 -1.04 14.20
N LYS A 226 36.38 -0.31 13.07
CA LYS A 226 37.38 -0.45 11.98
C LYS A 226 38.80 -0.17 12.50
N LYS A 227 38.98 0.86 13.32
CA LYS A 227 40.28 1.21 13.90
C LYS A 227 40.81 0.15 14.88
N ALA A 228 39.94 -0.47 15.66
CA ALA A 228 40.33 -1.43 16.70
C ALA A 228 40.48 -2.88 16.19
N LEU A 229 39.58 -3.32 15.31
CA LEU A 229 39.48 -4.72 14.86
C LEU A 229 39.95 -4.91 13.40
N GLY A 230 40.26 -3.82 12.70
CA GLY A 230 40.50 -3.82 11.26
C GLY A 230 39.21 -3.71 10.44
N ASP A 231 39.36 -3.44 9.14
CA ASP A 231 38.24 -3.12 8.25
C ASP A 231 37.19 -4.23 8.14
N ILE A 232 37.62 -5.49 7.99
CA ILE A 232 36.72 -6.63 7.78
C ILE A 232 35.94 -6.95 9.05
N GLU A 233 36.64 -7.18 10.16
CA GLU A 233 36.00 -7.58 11.43
C GLU A 233 35.24 -6.43 12.08
N GLY A 234 35.73 -5.18 11.97
CA GLY A 234 34.99 -4.00 12.41
C GLY A 234 33.68 -3.80 11.65
N THR A 235 33.67 -4.08 10.34
CA THR A 235 32.44 -4.01 9.55
C THR A 235 31.48 -5.16 9.87
N LYS A 236 31.98 -6.38 10.11
CA LYS A 236 31.14 -7.49 10.58
C LYS A 236 30.51 -7.18 11.94
N ALA A 237 31.26 -6.56 12.87
CA ALA A 237 30.73 -6.12 14.15
C ALA A 237 29.60 -5.09 13.97
N LEU A 238 29.74 -4.13 13.06
CA LEU A 238 28.63 -3.22 12.72
C LEU A 238 27.42 -3.98 12.17
N VAL A 239 27.61 -4.87 11.19
CA VAL A 239 26.50 -5.61 10.56
C VAL A 239 25.74 -6.44 11.60
N LYS A 240 26.46 -7.08 12.53
CA LYS A 240 25.92 -7.78 13.69
C LYS A 240 25.06 -6.89 14.59
N VAL A 241 25.55 -5.69 14.91
CA VAL A 241 24.78 -4.68 15.66
C VAL A 241 23.54 -4.24 14.90
N LEU A 242 23.63 -4.03 13.58
CA LEU A 242 22.48 -3.67 12.75
C LEU A 242 21.40 -4.76 12.74
N LEU A 243 21.79 -6.04 12.83
CA LEU A 243 20.83 -7.15 12.92
C LEU A 243 20.01 -7.14 14.22
N LEU A 244 20.49 -6.47 15.29
CA LEU A 244 19.73 -6.34 16.53
C LEU A 244 18.42 -5.56 16.33
N HIS A 245 18.35 -4.64 15.36
CA HIS A 245 17.13 -3.90 15.02
C HIS A 245 15.97 -4.79 14.58
N ARG A 246 16.22 -6.06 14.21
CA ARG A 246 15.16 -7.04 13.89
C ARG A 246 14.38 -7.50 15.12
N HIS A 247 14.98 -7.40 16.29
CA HIS A 247 14.43 -7.95 17.53
C HIS A 247 14.41 -6.93 18.67
N GLN A 248 14.98 -5.74 18.50
CA GLN A 248 15.02 -4.70 19.53
C GLN A 248 14.66 -3.34 18.91
N GLN A 249 14.11 -2.44 19.71
CA GLN A 249 13.68 -1.14 19.21
C GLN A 249 14.88 -0.27 18.83
N HIS A 250 14.73 0.50 17.75
CA HIS A 250 15.82 1.32 17.21
C HIS A 250 16.44 2.26 18.26
N ALA A 251 15.62 2.94 19.05
CA ALA A 251 16.07 3.88 20.08
C ALA A 251 16.92 3.19 21.17
N ASP A 252 16.56 1.96 21.53
CA ASP A 252 17.24 1.20 22.58
C ASP A 252 18.58 0.65 22.07
N VAL A 253 18.62 0.16 20.83
CA VAL A 253 19.88 -0.24 20.18
C VAL A 253 20.83 0.95 20.06
N VAL A 254 20.35 2.13 19.65
CA VAL A 254 21.17 3.35 19.60
C VAL A 254 21.74 3.70 20.98
N THR A 255 20.96 3.51 22.05
CA THR A 255 21.40 3.72 23.43
C THR A 255 22.47 2.70 23.83
N GLY A 256 22.27 1.42 23.50
CA GLY A 256 23.27 0.36 23.70
C GLY A 256 24.58 0.62 22.95
N ILE A 257 24.52 1.13 21.71
CA ILE A 257 25.73 1.49 20.95
C ILE A 257 26.48 2.63 21.64
N ARG A 258 25.79 3.65 22.16
CA ARG A 258 26.44 4.75 22.91
C ARG A 258 27.13 4.23 24.18
N ALA A 259 26.48 3.33 24.91
CA ALA A 259 27.07 2.71 26.10
C ALA A 259 28.32 1.89 25.74
N ALA A 260 28.26 1.10 24.66
CA ALA A 260 29.40 0.32 24.20
C ALA A 260 30.57 1.18 23.73
N LEU A 261 30.29 2.29 23.03
CA LEU A 261 31.30 3.29 22.65
C LEU A 261 31.97 3.91 23.88
N ALA A 262 31.21 4.26 24.92
CA ALA A 262 31.76 4.79 26.17
C ALA A 262 32.63 3.77 26.92
N ALA A 263 32.27 2.49 26.84
CA ALA A 263 33.03 1.38 27.43
C ALA A 263 34.21 0.89 26.56
N GLY A 264 34.34 1.37 25.32
CA GLY A 264 35.36 0.90 24.37
C GLY A 264 35.19 -0.55 23.92
N THR A 265 33.96 -1.09 23.93
CA THR A 265 33.66 -2.47 23.53
C THR A 265 32.94 -2.52 22.20
N PHE A 266 33.24 -3.57 21.42
CA PHE A 266 32.65 -3.81 20.09
C PHE A 266 31.86 -5.12 20.03
N ASN A 267 31.57 -5.72 21.20
CA ASN A 267 30.83 -6.97 21.29
C ASN A 267 29.32 -6.72 21.13
N GLU A 268 28.70 -7.43 20.19
CA GLU A 268 27.26 -7.40 19.91
C GLU A 268 26.41 -7.74 21.14
N ASP A 269 26.86 -8.69 21.97
CA ASP A 269 26.11 -9.16 23.14
C ASP A 269 26.00 -8.09 24.22
N VAL A 270 27.06 -7.29 24.39
CA VAL A 270 27.09 -6.18 25.35
C VAL A 270 26.12 -5.09 24.90
N ILE A 271 26.13 -4.75 23.60
CA ILE A 271 25.20 -3.77 23.02
C ILE A 271 23.76 -4.25 23.16
N ALA A 272 23.49 -5.53 22.88
CA ALA A 272 22.18 -6.14 23.04
C ALA A 272 21.70 -6.11 24.50
N LEU A 273 22.61 -6.33 25.47
CA LEU A 273 22.30 -6.25 26.90
C LEU A 273 21.95 -4.82 27.32
N GLU A 274 22.76 -3.84 26.93
CA GLU A 274 22.54 -2.44 27.28
C GLU A 274 21.26 -1.89 26.64
N ALA A 275 20.96 -2.29 25.41
CA ALA A 275 19.69 -1.97 24.77
C ALA A 275 18.49 -2.57 25.51
N ARG A 276 18.57 -3.82 25.97
CA ARG A 276 17.50 -4.43 26.81
C ARG A 276 17.32 -3.69 28.13
N LYS A 277 18.40 -3.27 28.80
CA LYS A 277 18.34 -2.44 30.00
C LYS A 277 17.67 -1.10 29.73
N ALA A 278 18.00 -0.45 28.61
CA ALA A 278 17.39 0.82 28.21
C ALA A 278 15.87 0.68 27.97
N ALA A 279 15.43 -0.40 27.31
CA ALA A 279 14.02 -0.68 27.11
C ALA A 279 13.29 -0.86 28.45
N GLN A 280 13.86 -1.65 29.36
CA GLN A 280 13.31 -1.87 30.71
C GLN A 280 13.23 -0.57 31.52
N ALA A 281 14.27 0.26 31.49
CA ALA A 281 14.29 1.55 32.18
C ALA A 281 13.20 2.50 31.65
N ALA A 282 12.84 2.38 30.37
CA ALA A 282 11.75 3.13 29.75
C ALA A 282 10.37 2.47 29.89
N GLY A 283 10.26 1.36 30.64
CA GLY A 283 9.00 0.61 30.80
C GLY A 283 8.49 -0.06 29.52
N ARG A 284 9.35 -0.22 28.50
CA ARG A 284 9.00 -0.83 27.21
C ARG A 284 9.42 -2.29 27.17
N ALA A 285 8.68 -3.09 26.40
CA ALA A 285 9.10 -4.45 26.12
C ALA A 285 10.43 -4.44 25.34
N PRO A 286 11.44 -5.22 25.76
CA PRO A 286 12.77 -5.20 25.14
C PRO A 286 12.81 -5.75 23.72
N THR A 287 11.75 -6.44 23.29
CA THR A 287 11.68 -7.07 21.98
C THR A 287 10.64 -6.38 21.11
N VAL A 288 11.03 -6.07 19.86
CA VAL A 288 10.07 -5.74 18.80
C VAL A 288 9.41 -7.04 18.41
N THR A 289 8.35 -7.42 19.13
CA THR A 289 7.38 -8.34 18.56
C THR A 289 6.82 -7.58 17.38
N ALA A 290 7.09 -8.05 16.15
CA ALA A 290 6.41 -7.52 14.97
C ALA A 290 4.93 -7.43 15.33
N SER A 291 4.34 -6.24 15.22
CA SER A 291 2.90 -6.09 15.37
C SER A 291 2.28 -6.90 14.24
N SER A 292 2.04 -8.17 14.53
CA SER A 292 1.20 -9.03 13.74
C SER A 292 -0.18 -8.45 13.90
N LEU A 293 -0.55 -7.54 13.00
CA LEU A 293 -1.95 -7.32 12.66
C LEU A 293 -2.52 -8.53 11.89
N ALA A 294 -1.84 -9.69 11.87
CA ALA A 294 -2.57 -10.91 11.60
C ALA A 294 -3.51 -11.10 12.80
N PRO A 295 -4.83 -11.17 12.59
CA PRO A 295 -5.72 -11.64 13.64
C PRO A 295 -5.13 -12.97 14.14
N GLU A 296 -5.15 -13.18 15.45
CA GLU A 296 -4.84 -14.49 16.00
C GLU A 296 -5.57 -15.54 15.16
N PRO A 297 -4.92 -16.67 14.80
CA PRO A 297 -5.60 -17.70 14.05
C PRO A 297 -6.78 -18.13 14.91
N LEU A 298 -7.98 -17.68 14.54
CA LEU A 298 -9.21 -18.21 15.07
C LEU A 298 -9.13 -19.71 14.81
N ASP A 299 -9.15 -20.49 15.88
CA ASP A 299 -9.42 -21.93 15.86
C ASP A 299 -10.84 -22.10 15.30
N LEU A 300 -10.95 -22.00 13.98
CA LEU A 300 -12.13 -22.37 13.24
C LEU A 300 -11.84 -23.76 12.71
N ASP A 301 -12.66 -24.71 13.16
CA ASP A 301 -12.76 -26.03 12.55
C ASP A 301 -12.77 -25.87 11.02
N PRO A 302 -12.04 -26.72 10.27
CA PRO A 302 -11.90 -26.58 8.83
C PRO A 302 -13.26 -26.71 8.16
N VAL A 303 -13.92 -25.59 7.91
CA VAL A 303 -15.11 -25.53 7.06
C VAL A 303 -14.65 -25.87 5.65
N PRO A 304 -15.19 -26.92 5.01
CA PRO A 304 -14.79 -27.29 3.66
C PRO A 304 -15.11 -26.15 2.70
N VAL A 305 -14.07 -25.43 2.26
CA VAL A 305 -14.19 -24.35 1.29
C VAL A 305 -14.63 -24.96 -0.04
N THR A 306 -15.91 -24.84 -0.36
CA THR A 306 -16.43 -25.29 -1.65
C THR A 306 -16.07 -24.24 -2.71
N PRO A 307 -15.33 -24.59 -3.78
CA PRO A 307 -15.04 -23.63 -4.84
C PRO A 307 -16.35 -23.12 -5.45
N LEU A 308 -16.43 -21.81 -5.73
CA LEU A 308 -17.62 -21.16 -6.30
C LEU A 308 -18.11 -21.84 -7.59
N THR A 309 -17.21 -22.48 -8.33
CA THR A 309 -17.49 -23.31 -9.50
C THR A 309 -18.36 -24.53 -9.17
N SER A 310 -18.10 -25.22 -8.07
CA SER A 310 -18.90 -26.38 -7.62
C SER A 310 -20.32 -25.97 -7.21
N ARG A 311 -20.47 -24.80 -6.59
CA ARG A 311 -21.79 -24.25 -6.20
C ARG A 311 -22.62 -23.80 -7.41
N ARG A 312 -21.97 -23.40 -8.52
CA ARG A 312 -22.64 -23.05 -9.78
C ARG A 312 -23.12 -24.26 -10.56
N LEU A 313 -22.41 -25.39 -10.48
CA LEU A 313 -22.78 -26.64 -11.17
C LEU A 313 -23.90 -27.41 -10.45
N ALA A 314 -24.07 -27.22 -9.14
CA ALA A 314 -25.10 -27.89 -8.35
C ALA A 314 -26.52 -27.32 -8.53
N ARG A 315 -26.67 -26.12 -9.10
CA ARG A 315 -27.98 -25.54 -9.44
C ARG A 315 -28.21 -25.69 -10.93
N ALA A 316 -29.18 -26.52 -11.32
CA ALA A 316 -29.72 -26.50 -12.66
C ALA A 316 -30.18 -25.07 -12.99
N LEU A 317 -29.67 -24.51 -14.08
CA LEU A 317 -30.11 -23.20 -14.55
C LEU A 317 -31.62 -23.28 -14.87
N PRO A 318 -32.42 -22.25 -14.53
CA PRO A 318 -33.82 -22.20 -14.94
C PRO A 318 -33.93 -22.33 -16.46
N SER A 319 -34.92 -23.08 -16.95
CA SER A 319 -35.17 -23.21 -18.39
C SER A 319 -35.42 -21.82 -18.99
N ASP A 320 -34.61 -21.44 -19.98
CA ASP A 320 -34.75 -20.17 -20.67
C ASP A 320 -36.01 -20.18 -21.54
N GLN A 321 -37.04 -19.43 -21.12
CA GLN A 321 -38.31 -19.32 -21.85
C GLN A 321 -38.33 -18.13 -22.83
N ARG A 322 -37.22 -17.44 -23.04
CA ARG A 322 -37.18 -16.31 -23.97
C ARG A 322 -37.30 -16.82 -25.41
N PRO A 323 -38.12 -16.17 -26.26
CA PRO A 323 -38.21 -16.52 -27.66
C PRO A 323 -36.85 -16.32 -28.33
N LEU A 324 -36.49 -17.23 -29.24
CA LEU A 324 -35.26 -17.12 -30.01
C LEU A 324 -35.24 -15.77 -30.74
N PRO A 325 -34.09 -15.07 -30.75
CA PRO A 325 -33.98 -13.81 -31.45
C PRO A 325 -34.27 -14.03 -32.94
N ARG A 326 -35.05 -13.14 -33.55
CA ARG A 326 -35.27 -13.15 -35.01
C ARG A 326 -33.94 -12.83 -35.69
N LEU A 327 -33.38 -13.80 -36.41
CA LEU A 327 -32.08 -13.71 -37.07
C LEU A 327 -32.15 -12.97 -38.42
N GLU A 328 -33.35 -12.82 -38.98
CA GLU A 328 -33.65 -12.18 -40.28
C GLU A 328 -33.06 -10.76 -40.41
N GLN A 329 -32.99 -10.02 -39.31
CA GLN A 329 -32.43 -8.66 -39.21
C GLN A 329 -30.89 -8.61 -39.33
N TRP A 330 -30.22 -9.76 -39.35
CA TRP A 330 -28.76 -9.87 -39.53
C TRP A 330 -28.37 -10.39 -40.93
N ASP A 331 -29.34 -10.82 -41.75
CA ASP A 331 -29.08 -11.31 -43.11
C ASP A 331 -28.60 -10.19 -44.05
N GLU A 332 -28.96 -8.93 -43.77
CA GLU A 332 -28.46 -7.75 -44.49
C GLU A 332 -26.93 -7.60 -44.40
N LEU A 333 -26.32 -8.09 -43.32
CA LEU A 333 -24.86 -8.04 -43.14
C LEU A 333 -24.11 -9.11 -43.95
N LEU A 334 -24.81 -10.15 -44.43
CA LEU A 334 -24.22 -11.20 -45.26
C LEU A 334 -24.18 -10.81 -46.75
N GLN A 335 -24.95 -9.80 -47.18
CA GLN A 335 -25.02 -9.34 -48.57
C GLN A 335 -24.08 -8.18 -48.92
N LEU A 336 -23.35 -7.62 -47.95
CA LEU A 336 -22.33 -6.61 -48.21
C LEU A 336 -21.10 -7.25 -48.90
N ARG A 337 -21.12 -7.30 -50.23
CA ARG A 337 -19.92 -7.63 -51.04
C ARG A 337 -18.79 -6.68 -50.66
N ARG A 338 -17.64 -7.27 -50.28
CA ARG A 338 -16.37 -6.53 -50.12
C ARG A 338 -16.13 -5.71 -51.38
N LYS A 339 -15.95 -4.40 -51.20
CA LYS A 339 -15.53 -3.51 -52.28
C LYS A 339 -14.09 -3.90 -52.63
N ASP A 340 -13.89 -4.41 -53.85
CA ASP A 340 -12.57 -4.82 -54.34
C ASP A 340 -11.61 -3.63 -54.31
N SER A 341 -10.43 -3.88 -53.78
CA SER A 341 -9.30 -2.96 -53.69
C SER A 341 -8.72 -2.68 -55.08
N SER A 342 -8.75 -1.42 -55.50
CA SER A 342 -7.86 -0.85 -56.53
C SER A 342 -7.00 0.22 -55.89
#